data_AF-A0A9D1E3S7-F1
#
_entry.id   AF-A0A9D1E3S7-F1
#
_cell.length_a   1.000
_cell.length_b   1.000
_cell.length_c   1.000
_cell.angle_alpha   90.00
_cell.angle_beta   90.00
_cell.angle_gamma   90.00
#
_symmetry.space_group_name_H-M   'P 1'
#
loop_
_entity.id
_entity.type
_entity.pdbx_description
1 polymer ?
#
loop_
_entity_poly.entity_id
_entity_poly.type
_entity_poly.pdbx_seq_one_letter_code
_entity_poly.pdbx_strand_id
1 'polypeptide(L)'
;MKEKIKLEFTQFKLLLRSVPGWLTALFVMSVFAMNILANKSISLPVSWLALDCGIIVSWFAFLAMDTVTRRFGPKGATQLSIVAICFNLLFCLIFFACSKIGGIWGESAVEGSENIINNALDNTIGGTWYVVLGSTVAFVASAVINNFTNWGTGRLFRKKSDGAVAYIVTAYVSTAVAQFADNLIFALIVSLNFFGWTILQCVTCALTGMIAELLFEVVFSFLGYKICQKWKKEGVGKEYLDFVASSKIANAEIKATE
;
A
#
# COMPACT_ATOMS: atom_id res chain seq x y z
N MET A 1 29.46 -7.42 8.68
CA MET A 1 28.09 -6.95 9.01
C MET A 1 27.93 -5.44 8.86
N LYS A 2 28.81 -4.62 9.45
CA LYS A 2 28.78 -3.15 9.39
C LYS A 2 28.76 -2.56 7.96
N GLU A 3 29.60 -3.08 7.06
CA GLU A 3 29.65 -2.60 5.66
C GLU A 3 28.38 -2.93 4.87
N LYS A 4 27.79 -4.12 5.05
CA LYS A 4 26.51 -4.49 4.43
C LYS A 4 25.38 -3.56 4.87
N ILE A 5 25.31 -3.20 6.16
CA ILE A 5 24.31 -2.26 6.68
C ILE A 5 24.50 -0.87 6.08
N LYS A 6 25.73 -0.37 5.96
CA LYS A 6 26.01 0.93 5.33
C LYS A 6 25.59 0.96 3.85
N LEU A 7 25.85 -0.12 3.11
CA LEU A 7 25.44 -0.24 1.71
C LEU A 7 23.91 -0.24 1.58
N GLU A 8 23.22 -1.03 2.40
CA GLU A 8 21.75 -1.06 2.45
C GLU A 8 21.15 0.31 2.78
N PHE A 9 21.71 1.00 3.78
CA PHE A 9 21.27 2.35 4.15
C PHE A 9 21.54 3.37 3.04
N THR A 10 22.65 3.23 2.31
CA THR A 10 22.98 4.08 1.15
C THR A 10 22.00 3.84 0.02
N GLN A 11 21.72 2.57 -0.32
CA GLN A 11 20.70 2.19 -1.29
C GLN A 11 19.33 2.79 -0.92
N PHE A 12 18.94 2.68 0.35
CA PHE A 12 17.67 3.20 0.85
C PHE A 12 17.59 4.73 0.73
N LYS A 13 18.63 5.46 1.12
CA LYS A 13 18.68 6.93 0.93
C LYS A 13 18.59 7.32 -0.54
N LEU A 14 19.29 6.60 -1.42
CA LEU A 14 19.22 6.85 -2.86
C LEU A 14 17.82 6.58 -3.42
N LEU A 15 17.15 5.51 -2.95
CA LEU A 15 15.77 5.22 -3.32
C LEU A 15 14.84 6.39 -2.96
N LEU A 16 14.87 6.84 -1.71
CA LEU A 16 14.00 7.93 -1.23
C LEU A 16 14.22 9.25 -1.99
N ARG A 17 15.45 9.52 -2.44
CA ARG A 17 15.77 10.69 -3.28
C ARG A 17 15.34 10.50 -4.74
N SER A 18 15.25 9.24 -5.18
CA SER A 18 15.02 8.89 -6.59
C SER A 18 13.55 8.74 -6.95
N VAL A 19 12.72 8.27 -6.03
CA VAL A 19 11.27 8.18 -6.25
C VAL A 19 10.70 9.59 -6.21
N PRO A 20 9.86 9.99 -7.18
CA PRO A 20 9.26 11.32 -7.17
C PRO A 20 8.49 11.60 -5.87
N GLY A 21 8.77 12.75 -5.25
CA GLY A 21 8.21 13.12 -3.95
C GLY A 21 6.68 13.19 -3.95
N TRP A 22 6.07 13.68 -5.03
CA TRP A 22 4.62 13.75 -5.17
C TRP A 22 3.96 12.36 -5.15
N LEU A 23 4.59 11.36 -5.78
CA LEU A 23 4.05 9.99 -5.77
C LEU A 23 4.18 9.38 -4.37
N THR A 24 5.34 9.60 -3.74
CA THR A 24 5.58 9.13 -2.37
C THR A 24 4.56 9.74 -1.40
N ALA A 25 4.29 11.04 -1.53
CA ALA A 25 3.30 11.73 -0.70
C ALA A 25 1.89 11.15 -0.91
N LEU A 26 1.44 11.01 -2.17
CA LEU A 26 0.13 10.45 -2.46
C LEU A 26 0.02 8.99 -1.98
N PHE A 27 1.10 8.22 -2.08
CA PHE A 27 1.13 6.82 -1.62
C PHE A 27 1.04 6.71 -0.09
N VAL A 28 1.79 7.56 0.64
CA VAL A 28 1.66 7.65 2.11
C VAL A 28 0.25 8.07 2.50
N MET A 29 -0.30 9.08 1.82
CA MET A 29 -1.65 9.58 2.07
C MET A 29 -2.73 8.54 1.76
N SER A 30 -2.57 7.72 0.72
CA SER A 30 -3.53 6.67 0.41
C SER A 30 -3.54 5.56 1.47
N VAL A 31 -2.36 5.14 1.93
CA VAL A 31 -2.22 4.13 3.01
C VAL A 31 -2.81 4.65 4.32
N PHE A 32 -2.61 5.93 4.62
CA PHE A 32 -3.22 6.56 5.79
C PHE A 32 -4.76 6.70 5.67
N ALA A 33 -5.24 7.21 4.54
CA ALA A 33 -6.67 7.41 4.30
C ALA A 33 -7.45 6.09 4.33
N MET A 34 -6.93 5.03 3.69
CA MET A 34 -7.60 3.73 3.70
C MET A 34 -7.71 3.14 5.12
N ASN A 35 -6.72 3.39 6.00
CA ASN A 35 -6.75 2.93 7.39
C ASN A 35 -7.90 3.59 8.18
N ILE A 36 -8.05 4.91 8.05
CA ILE A 36 -9.18 5.63 8.67
C ILE A 36 -10.51 5.15 8.07
N LEU A 37 -10.61 5.05 6.74
CA LEU A 37 -11.83 4.68 6.05
C LEU A 37 -12.28 3.23 6.33
N ALA A 38 -11.34 2.32 6.62
CA ALA A 38 -11.64 0.93 6.97
C ALA A 38 -12.45 0.79 8.27
N ASN A 39 -12.54 1.83 9.11
CA ASN A 39 -13.41 1.85 10.28
C ASN A 39 -14.91 1.95 9.92
N LYS A 40 -15.25 2.21 8.65
CA LYS A 40 -16.64 2.35 8.19
C LYS A 40 -17.01 1.19 7.26
N SER A 41 -17.87 0.30 7.73
CA SER A 41 -18.51 -0.70 6.87
C SER A 41 -19.56 -0.06 5.96
N ILE A 42 -19.68 -0.59 4.74
CA ILE A 42 -20.68 -0.20 3.75
C ILE A 42 -21.96 -1.00 4.02
N SER A 43 -23.08 -0.29 4.18
CA SER A 43 -24.39 -0.92 4.33
C SER A 43 -24.85 -1.48 2.98
N LEU A 44 -24.92 -2.80 2.88
CA LEU A 44 -25.34 -3.51 1.67
C LEU A 44 -26.69 -4.23 1.91
N PRO A 45 -27.56 -4.32 0.89
CA PRO A 45 -28.88 -4.96 1.03
C PRO A 45 -28.81 -6.50 1.07
N VAL A 46 -27.61 -7.08 1.13
CA VAL A 46 -27.37 -8.53 1.12
C VAL A 46 -26.55 -8.94 2.33
N SER A 47 -26.89 -10.07 2.96
CA SER A 47 -26.24 -10.53 4.19
C SER A 47 -24.91 -11.26 3.97
N TRP A 48 -24.67 -11.78 2.77
CA TRP A 48 -23.48 -12.58 2.46
C TRP A 48 -22.26 -11.73 2.05
N LEU A 49 -22.43 -10.43 1.79
CA LEU A 49 -21.37 -9.52 1.37
C LEU A 49 -21.23 -8.40 2.40
N ALA A 50 -20.01 -8.14 2.80
CA ALA A 50 -19.64 -6.98 3.58
C ALA A 50 -18.42 -6.33 2.94
N LEU A 51 -18.35 -5.00 2.99
CA LEU A 51 -17.25 -4.20 2.47
C LEU A 51 -17.00 -3.05 3.44
N ASP A 52 -15.80 -2.47 3.43
CA ASP A 52 -15.49 -1.24 4.13
C ASP A 52 -15.12 -0.11 3.15
N CYS A 53 -15.12 1.13 3.64
CA CYS A 53 -14.86 2.30 2.82
C CYS A 53 -13.38 2.45 2.40
N GLY A 54 -12.45 1.63 2.90
CA GLY A 54 -11.06 1.62 2.47
C GLY A 54 -10.90 1.39 0.96
N ILE A 55 -11.84 0.61 0.38
CA ILE A 55 -11.94 0.30 -1.06
C ILE A 55 -11.97 1.52 -1.97
N ILE A 56 -12.36 2.69 -1.46
CA ILE A 56 -12.43 3.93 -2.23
C ILE A 56 -11.04 4.43 -2.64
N VAL A 57 -10.01 4.11 -1.84
CA VAL A 57 -8.67 4.70 -1.97
C VAL A 57 -7.59 3.64 -2.18
N SER A 58 -7.83 2.37 -1.82
CA SER A 58 -6.82 1.30 -1.87
C SER A 58 -6.19 1.12 -3.25
N TRP A 59 -6.94 1.27 -4.35
CA TRP A 59 -6.42 1.14 -5.72
C TRP A 59 -5.21 2.00 -6.03
N PHE A 60 -5.14 3.20 -5.45
CA PHE A 60 -4.01 4.08 -5.67
C PHE A 60 -2.72 3.50 -5.09
N ALA A 61 -2.81 2.86 -3.92
CA ALA A 61 -1.65 2.28 -3.26
C ALA A 61 -1.00 1.19 -4.12
N PHE A 62 -1.82 0.32 -4.73
CA PHE A 62 -1.35 -0.77 -5.58
C PHE A 62 -0.81 -0.27 -6.92
N LEU A 63 -1.49 0.70 -7.54
CA LEU A 63 -0.98 1.36 -8.76
C LEU A 63 0.40 2.02 -8.53
N ALA A 64 0.58 2.67 -7.37
CA ALA A 64 1.87 3.26 -6.98
C ALA A 64 2.94 2.17 -6.79
N MET A 65 2.61 1.08 -6.08
CA MET A 65 3.51 -0.06 -5.88
C MET A 65 3.93 -0.71 -7.20
N ASP A 66 3.02 -0.86 -8.16
CA ASP A 66 3.31 -1.42 -9.48
C ASP A 66 4.24 -0.52 -10.30
N THR A 67 3.97 0.78 -10.31
CA THR A 67 4.80 1.78 -10.99
C THR A 67 6.22 1.80 -10.39
N VAL A 68 6.32 1.77 -9.06
CA VAL A 68 7.61 1.76 -8.35
C VAL A 68 8.32 0.43 -8.54
N THR A 69 7.62 -0.70 -8.47
CA THR A 69 8.21 -2.03 -8.70
C THR A 69 8.80 -2.12 -10.10
N ARG A 70 8.10 -1.58 -11.09
CA ARG A 70 8.57 -1.61 -12.48
C ARG A 70 9.85 -0.82 -12.67
N ARG A 71 9.98 0.35 -12.02
CA ARG A 71 11.17 1.21 -12.18
C ARG A 71 12.31 0.83 -11.24
N PHE A 72 12.02 0.57 -9.97
CA PHE A 72 12.99 0.45 -8.87
C PHE A 72 13.17 -0.99 -8.37
N GLY A 73 12.40 -1.94 -8.91
CA GLY A 73 12.38 -3.34 -8.52
C GLY A 73 11.58 -3.62 -7.25
N PRO A 74 11.31 -4.92 -6.96
CA PRO A 74 10.44 -5.33 -5.85
C PRO A 74 11.00 -4.92 -4.48
N LYS A 75 12.33 -4.93 -4.32
CA LYS A 75 13.00 -4.49 -3.10
C LYS A 75 12.77 -3.00 -2.85
N GLY A 76 12.91 -2.16 -3.89
CA GLY A 76 12.70 -0.71 -3.77
C GLY A 76 11.24 -0.39 -3.44
N ALA A 77 10.29 -1.02 -4.12
CA ALA A 77 8.87 -0.87 -3.81
C ALA A 77 8.52 -1.32 -2.38
N THR A 78 9.12 -2.41 -1.90
CA THR A 78 8.92 -2.89 -0.52
C THR A 78 9.49 -1.90 0.50
N GLN A 79 10.69 -1.36 0.27
CA GLN A 79 11.27 -0.33 1.12
C GLN A 79 10.40 0.94 1.17
N LEU A 80 9.82 1.35 0.04
CA LEU A 80 8.90 2.48 -0.01
C LEU A 80 7.58 2.18 0.72
N SER A 81 7.08 0.94 0.63
CA SER A 81 5.88 0.49 1.35
C SER A 81 6.10 0.53 2.86
N ILE A 82 7.27 0.10 3.34
CA ILE A 82 7.67 0.21 4.75
C ILE A 82 7.70 1.67 5.19
N VAL A 83 8.20 2.58 4.35
CA VAL A 83 8.18 4.03 4.64
C VAL A 83 6.74 4.52 4.78
N ALA A 84 5.84 4.14 3.87
CA ALA A 84 4.42 4.48 3.97
C ALA A 84 3.78 3.96 5.25
N ILE A 85 4.09 2.73 5.67
CA ILE A 85 3.65 2.14 6.94
C ILE A 85 4.17 2.94 8.14
N CYS A 86 5.46 3.30 8.15
CA CYS A 86 6.03 4.08 9.25
C CYS A 86 5.33 5.43 9.40
N PHE A 87 5.07 6.13 8.28
CA PHE A 87 4.31 7.38 8.33
C PHE A 87 2.85 7.16 8.73
N ASN A 88 2.19 6.11 8.21
CA ASN A 88 0.84 5.76 8.62
C ASN A 88 0.75 5.56 10.14
N LEU A 89 1.63 4.75 10.73
CA LEU A 89 1.68 4.52 12.16
C LEU A 89 2.00 5.79 12.96
N LEU A 90 2.89 6.65 12.45
CA LEU A 90 3.17 7.95 13.06
C LEU A 90 1.91 8.83 13.09
N PHE A 91 1.18 8.93 11.98
CA PHE A 91 -0.05 9.72 11.93
C PHE A 91 -1.16 9.09 12.78
N CYS A 92 -1.31 7.77 12.81
CA CYS A 92 -2.21 7.10 13.76
C CYS A 92 -1.86 7.48 15.21
N LEU A 93 -0.58 7.54 15.57
CA LEU A 93 -0.16 7.97 16.91
C LEU A 93 -0.47 9.44 17.19
N ILE A 94 -0.23 10.33 16.22
CA ILE A 94 -0.56 11.76 16.35
C ILE A 94 -2.07 11.94 16.55
N PHE A 95 -2.87 11.23 15.76
CA PHE A 95 -4.33 11.32 15.81
C PHE A 95 -4.89 10.72 17.11
N PHE A 96 -4.30 9.61 17.58
CA PHE A 96 -4.58 9.05 18.91
C PHE A 96 -4.23 10.04 20.03
N ALA A 97 -3.08 10.72 19.95
CA ALA A 97 -2.73 11.73 20.94
C ALA A 97 -3.72 12.91 20.91
N CYS A 98 -4.10 13.36 19.71
CA CYS A 98 -5.09 14.41 19.51
C CYS A 98 -6.44 14.07 20.17
N SER A 99 -6.94 12.83 20.01
CA SER A 99 -8.20 12.40 20.62
C SER A 99 -8.18 12.25 22.15
N LYS A 100 -7.01 12.42 22.78
CA LYS A 100 -6.85 12.46 24.25
C LYS A 100 -6.67 13.86 24.79
N ILE A 101 -6.41 14.86 23.93
CA ILE A 101 -6.30 16.25 24.34
C ILE A 101 -7.72 16.80 24.46
N GLY A 102 -8.06 17.34 25.64
CA GLY A 102 -9.37 17.94 25.86
C GLY A 102 -9.63 19.11 24.90
N GLY A 103 -10.84 19.16 24.34
CA GLY A 103 -11.23 20.18 23.37
C GLY A 103 -12.65 19.96 22.82
N ILE A 104 -13.01 20.77 21.84
CA ILE A 104 -14.31 20.72 21.15
C ILE A 104 -14.00 20.63 19.66
N TRP A 105 -14.45 19.57 19.00
CA TRP A 105 -14.42 19.43 17.55
C TRP A 105 -15.29 20.49 16.88
N GLY A 106 -14.93 20.95 15.68
CA GLY A 106 -15.72 21.97 14.98
C GLY A 106 -17.19 21.58 14.78
N GLU A 107 -17.46 20.28 14.57
CA GLU A 107 -18.82 19.75 14.38
C GLU A 107 -19.63 19.67 15.67
N SER A 108 -18.99 19.70 16.84
CA SER A 108 -19.69 19.62 18.13
C SER A 108 -20.23 20.97 18.59
N ALA A 109 -20.12 22.03 17.78
CA ALA A 109 -20.76 23.33 18.02
C ALA A 109 -22.30 23.35 17.82
N VAL A 110 -22.92 22.16 17.73
CA VAL A 110 -24.38 21.98 17.70
C VAL A 110 -24.89 21.85 19.13
N GLU A 111 -25.75 22.79 19.52
CA GLU A 111 -26.30 22.88 20.88
C GLU A 111 -26.93 21.56 21.33
N GLY A 112 -26.50 21.06 22.50
CA GLY A 112 -27.03 19.84 23.12
C GLY A 112 -26.46 18.54 22.56
N SER A 113 -25.55 18.59 21.58
CA SER A 113 -24.90 17.41 20.98
C SER A 113 -23.39 17.37 21.21
N GLU A 114 -22.85 18.31 21.99
CA GLU A 114 -21.42 18.58 22.12
C GLU A 114 -20.66 17.31 22.54
N ASN A 115 -21.12 16.67 23.61
CA ASN A 115 -20.48 15.49 24.18
C ASN A 115 -20.62 14.26 23.28
N ILE A 116 -21.75 14.08 22.61
CA ILE A 116 -21.99 12.92 21.75
C ILE A 116 -21.08 12.99 20.52
N ILE A 117 -21.03 14.15 19.87
CA ILE A 117 -20.23 14.37 18.67
C ILE A 117 -18.74 14.32 19.01
N ASN A 118 -18.30 14.95 20.12
CA ASN A 118 -16.90 14.90 20.52
C ASN A 118 -16.42 13.47 20.76
N ASN A 119 -17.17 12.69 21.56
CA ASN A 119 -16.82 11.30 21.83
C ASN A 119 -16.80 10.44 20.55
N ALA A 120 -17.74 10.64 19.62
CA ALA A 120 -17.79 9.89 18.38
C ALA A 120 -16.58 10.20 17.49
N LEU A 121 -16.20 11.47 17.38
CA LEU A 121 -15.03 11.90 16.60
C LEU A 121 -13.73 11.46 17.26
N ASP A 122 -13.57 11.58 18.58
CA ASP A 122 -12.37 11.12 19.30
C ASP A 122 -12.14 9.62 19.12
N ASN A 123 -13.21 8.82 19.18
CA ASN A 123 -13.12 7.37 18.96
C ASN A 123 -12.84 7.02 17.49
N THR A 124 -13.30 7.82 16.53
CA THR A 124 -13.09 7.59 15.10
C THR A 124 -11.68 8.00 14.68
N ILE A 125 -11.32 9.25 14.96
CA ILE A 125 -10.04 9.87 14.60
C ILE A 125 -8.90 9.26 15.41
N GLY A 126 -9.13 8.97 16.69
CA GLY A 126 -8.14 8.34 17.56
C GLY A 126 -7.65 6.98 17.06
N GLY A 127 -8.40 6.36 16.15
CA GLY A 127 -8.04 5.12 15.49
C GLY A 127 -8.19 3.93 16.42
N THR A 128 -8.88 2.89 15.95
CA THR A 128 -9.04 1.68 16.74
C THR A 128 -7.79 0.81 16.63
N TRP A 129 -7.14 0.50 17.75
CA TRP A 129 -5.84 -0.19 17.77
C TRP A 129 -5.82 -1.49 16.94
N TYR A 130 -6.90 -2.27 16.97
CA TYR A 130 -6.99 -3.53 16.23
C TYR A 130 -7.16 -3.31 14.72
N VAL A 131 -7.82 -2.21 14.30
CA VAL A 131 -7.91 -1.82 12.89
C VAL A 131 -6.54 -1.37 12.39
N VAL A 132 -5.81 -0.57 13.17
CA VAL A 132 -4.46 -0.13 12.83
C VAL A 132 -3.51 -1.32 12.72
N LEU A 133 -3.54 -2.25 13.68
CA LEU A 133 -2.72 -3.46 13.64
C LEU A 133 -3.09 -4.35 12.45
N GLY A 134 -4.38 -4.66 12.29
CA GLY A 134 -4.87 -5.54 11.23
C GLY A 134 -4.58 -5.00 9.82
N SER A 135 -4.84 -3.72 9.58
CA SER A 135 -4.52 -3.05 8.30
C SER A 135 -3.02 -2.98 8.04
N THR A 136 -2.20 -2.79 9.08
CA THR A 136 -0.73 -2.82 8.93
C THR A 136 -0.24 -4.21 8.53
N VAL A 137 -0.75 -5.28 9.17
CA VAL A 137 -0.38 -6.66 8.83
C VAL A 137 -0.84 -7.02 7.42
N ALA A 138 -2.09 -6.69 7.08
CA ALA A 138 -2.65 -6.89 5.74
C ALA A 138 -1.80 -6.19 4.68
N PHE A 139 -1.51 -4.90 4.88
CA PHE A 139 -0.77 -4.09 3.92
C PHE A 139 0.70 -4.51 3.78
N VAL A 140 1.37 -4.92 4.88
CA VAL A 140 2.74 -5.46 4.79
C VAL A 140 2.75 -6.73 3.94
N ALA A 141 1.83 -7.66 4.20
CA ALA A 141 1.76 -8.92 3.49
C ALA A 141 1.41 -8.70 2.02
N SER A 142 0.39 -7.88 1.74
CA SER A 142 -0.07 -7.58 0.39
C SER A 142 0.95 -6.78 -0.40
N ALA A 143 1.68 -5.83 0.20
CA ALA A 143 2.74 -5.09 -0.48
C ALA A 143 3.88 -6.02 -0.93
N VAL A 144 4.30 -6.94 -0.06
CA VAL A 144 5.30 -7.96 -0.42
C VAL A 144 4.76 -8.84 -1.55
N ILE A 145 3.54 -9.37 -1.40
CA ILE A 145 2.90 -10.20 -2.44
C ILE A 145 2.81 -9.44 -3.77
N ASN A 146 2.36 -8.19 -3.76
CA ASN A 146 2.22 -7.35 -4.95
C ASN A 146 3.55 -7.16 -5.66
N ASN A 147 4.55 -6.66 -4.93
CA ASN A 147 5.84 -6.31 -5.50
C ASN A 147 6.54 -7.52 -6.12
N PHE A 148 6.52 -8.66 -5.42
CA PHE A 148 7.16 -9.88 -5.92
C PHE A 148 6.35 -10.60 -7.01
N THR A 149 5.02 -10.56 -6.95
CA THR A 149 4.15 -11.09 -8.02
C THR A 149 4.29 -10.26 -9.29
N ASN A 150 4.29 -8.93 -9.18
CA ASN A 150 4.48 -8.01 -10.32
C ASN A 150 5.81 -8.29 -11.01
N TRP A 151 6.89 -8.33 -10.22
CA TRP A 151 8.23 -8.61 -10.73
C TRP A 151 8.36 -10.03 -11.30
N GLY A 152 7.78 -11.03 -10.64
CA GLY A 152 7.80 -12.44 -11.06
C GLY A 152 7.08 -12.63 -12.40
N THR A 153 5.84 -12.13 -12.51
CA THR A 153 5.06 -12.16 -13.75
C THR A 153 5.78 -11.41 -14.87
N GLY A 154 6.46 -10.30 -14.55
CA GLY A 154 7.20 -9.51 -15.56
C GLY A 154 8.33 -10.28 -16.23
N ARG A 155 8.94 -11.22 -15.52
CA ARG A 155 10.00 -12.08 -16.05
C ARG A 155 9.50 -13.05 -17.13
N LEU A 156 8.20 -13.38 -17.12
CA LEU A 156 7.60 -14.24 -18.13
C LEU A 156 7.62 -13.59 -19.53
N PHE A 157 7.66 -12.25 -19.60
CA PHE A 157 7.63 -11.49 -20.85
C PHE A 157 9.00 -11.31 -21.54
N ARG A 158 10.10 -11.83 -20.96
CA ARG A 158 11.49 -11.82 -21.51
C ARG A 158 11.82 -10.57 -22.37
N LYS A 159 11.96 -10.74 -23.69
CA LYS A 159 12.40 -9.71 -24.67
C LYS A 159 11.41 -8.56 -24.86
N LYS A 160 10.16 -8.67 -24.40
CA LYS A 160 9.11 -7.62 -24.47
C LYS A 160 8.69 -7.10 -23.09
N SER A 161 9.53 -7.31 -22.08
CA SER A 161 9.25 -6.90 -20.70
C SER A 161 8.99 -5.41 -20.53
N ASP A 162 9.37 -4.55 -21.48
CA ASP A 162 9.10 -3.10 -21.42
C ASP A 162 7.81 -2.65 -22.15
N GLY A 163 7.08 -3.56 -22.79
CA GLY A 163 5.87 -3.22 -23.53
C GLY A 163 4.65 -2.95 -22.65
N ALA A 164 3.66 -2.23 -23.21
CA ALA A 164 2.39 -1.93 -22.55
C ALA A 164 1.66 -3.20 -22.09
N VAL A 165 1.59 -4.22 -22.94
CA VAL A 165 0.97 -5.52 -22.61
C VAL A 165 1.65 -6.18 -21.41
N ALA A 166 3.00 -6.18 -21.40
CA ALA A 166 3.74 -6.73 -20.26
C ALA A 166 3.47 -5.96 -18.98
N TYR A 167 3.36 -4.62 -19.03
CA TYR A 167 2.98 -3.80 -17.87
C TYR A 167 1.57 -4.14 -17.36
N ILE A 168 0.58 -4.10 -18.26
CA ILE A 168 -0.83 -4.29 -17.90
C ILE A 168 -1.05 -5.68 -17.31
N VAL A 169 -0.51 -6.74 -17.93
CA VAL A 169 -0.65 -8.09 -17.40
C VAL A 169 0.05 -8.24 -16.05
N THR A 170 1.24 -7.65 -15.87
CA THR A 170 1.93 -7.73 -14.58
C THR A 170 1.16 -7.04 -13.47
N ALA A 171 0.65 -5.84 -13.74
CA ALA A 171 -0.12 -5.06 -12.79
C ALA A 171 -1.45 -5.75 -12.44
N TYR A 172 -2.16 -6.24 -13.46
CA TYR A 172 -3.43 -6.95 -13.25
C TYR A 172 -3.26 -8.22 -12.40
N VAL A 173 -2.21 -9.01 -12.67
CA VAL A 173 -1.95 -10.23 -11.89
C VAL A 173 -1.47 -9.91 -10.47
N SER A 174 -0.60 -8.92 -10.29
CA SER A 174 -0.14 -8.53 -8.95
C SER A 174 -1.25 -7.93 -8.11
N THR A 175 -2.02 -7.00 -8.66
CA THR A 175 -3.18 -6.40 -8.01
C THR A 175 -4.20 -7.46 -7.65
N ALA A 176 -4.52 -8.42 -8.53
CA ALA A 176 -5.47 -9.50 -8.20
C ALA A 176 -5.04 -10.29 -6.95
N VAL A 177 -3.82 -10.84 -6.97
CA VAL A 177 -3.35 -11.72 -5.90
C VAL A 177 -3.17 -10.94 -4.60
N ALA A 178 -2.61 -9.73 -4.69
CA ALA A 178 -2.28 -8.94 -3.52
C ALA A 178 -3.52 -8.32 -2.87
N GLN A 179 -4.50 -7.85 -3.64
CA GLN A 179 -5.76 -7.32 -3.09
C GLN A 179 -6.63 -8.41 -2.47
N PHE A 180 -6.65 -9.60 -3.07
CA PHE A 180 -7.31 -10.73 -2.43
C PHE A 180 -6.66 -11.05 -1.08
N ALA A 181 -5.32 -11.08 -1.02
CA ALA A 181 -4.59 -11.31 0.21
C ALA A 181 -4.81 -10.20 1.25
N ASP A 182 -4.76 -8.94 0.84
CA ASP A 182 -4.95 -7.77 1.71
C ASP A 182 -6.31 -7.83 2.42
N ASN A 183 -7.37 -7.89 1.61
CA ASN A 183 -8.75 -7.91 2.10
C ASN A 183 -9.03 -9.16 2.93
N LEU A 184 -8.49 -10.32 2.55
CA LEU A 184 -8.70 -11.56 3.31
C LEU A 184 -7.99 -11.51 4.67
N ILE A 185 -6.73 -11.05 4.70
CA ILE A 185 -5.97 -10.93 5.95
C ILE A 185 -6.65 -9.93 6.88
N PHE A 186 -7.06 -8.76 6.36
CA PHE A 186 -7.78 -7.77 7.14
C PHE A 186 -9.10 -8.33 7.68
N ALA A 187 -9.92 -8.94 6.81
CA ALA A 187 -11.22 -9.47 7.21
C ALA A 187 -11.09 -10.58 8.27
N LEU A 188 -10.09 -11.47 8.16
CA LEU A 188 -9.87 -12.55 9.12
C LEU A 188 -9.30 -12.06 10.45
N ILE A 189 -8.45 -11.02 10.46
CA ILE A 189 -7.88 -10.48 11.71
C ILE A 189 -8.89 -9.55 12.40
N VAL A 190 -9.49 -8.63 11.65
CA VAL A 190 -10.31 -7.55 12.18
C VAL A 190 -11.79 -7.91 12.09
N SER A 191 -12.32 -8.07 10.89
CA SER A 191 -13.78 -8.11 10.69
C SER A 191 -14.43 -9.34 11.33
N LEU A 192 -13.77 -10.49 11.29
CA LEU A 192 -14.22 -11.74 11.93
C LEU A 192 -14.25 -11.61 13.46
N ASN A 193 -13.22 -11.04 14.06
CA ASN A 193 -13.05 -11.04 15.52
C ASN A 193 -13.70 -9.82 16.21
N PHE A 194 -13.80 -8.68 15.51
CA PHE A 194 -14.23 -7.41 16.12
C PHE A 194 -15.50 -6.84 15.49
N PHE A 195 -15.78 -7.12 14.20
CA PHE A 195 -17.01 -6.63 13.53
C PHE A 195 -18.10 -7.70 13.41
N GLY A 196 -17.84 -8.93 13.88
CA GLY A 196 -18.82 -10.02 13.88
C GLY A 196 -19.12 -10.59 12.49
N TRP A 197 -18.22 -10.40 11.52
CA TRP A 197 -18.40 -10.97 10.19
C TRP A 197 -18.22 -12.49 10.20
N THR A 198 -18.96 -13.19 9.36
CA THR A 198 -18.78 -14.63 9.12
C THR A 198 -17.56 -14.89 8.22
N ILE A 199 -17.03 -16.11 8.23
CA ILE A 199 -15.98 -16.54 7.30
C ILE A 199 -16.43 -16.36 5.84
N LEU A 200 -17.71 -16.64 5.55
CA LEU A 200 -18.28 -16.42 4.22
C LEU A 200 -18.16 -14.94 3.81
N GLN A 201 -18.56 -14.01 4.70
CA GLN A 201 -18.43 -12.57 4.45
C GLN A 201 -16.96 -12.14 4.27
N CYS A 202 -16.02 -12.76 4.99
CA CYS A 202 -14.60 -12.46 4.82
C CYS A 202 -14.09 -12.86 3.43
N VAL A 203 -14.46 -14.05 2.95
CA VAL A 203 -14.04 -14.53 1.62
C VAL A 203 -14.73 -13.76 0.50
N THR A 204 -16.03 -13.48 0.62
CA THR A 204 -16.77 -12.70 -0.39
C THR A 204 -16.31 -11.25 -0.42
N CYS A 205 -16.02 -10.63 0.74
CA CYS A 205 -15.37 -9.32 0.80
C CYS A 205 -14.04 -9.33 0.06
N ALA A 206 -13.17 -10.32 0.31
CA ALA A 206 -11.88 -10.40 -0.34
C ALA A 206 -11.98 -10.55 -1.87
N LEU A 207 -12.91 -11.37 -2.34
CA LEU A 207 -13.18 -11.54 -3.78
C LEU A 207 -13.76 -10.27 -4.40
N THR A 208 -14.75 -9.65 -3.78
CA THR A 208 -15.39 -8.44 -4.30
C THR A 208 -14.45 -7.24 -4.25
N GLY A 209 -13.66 -7.10 -3.18
CA GLY A 209 -12.59 -6.09 -3.06
C GLY A 209 -11.57 -6.24 -4.17
N MET A 210 -11.05 -7.46 -4.38
CA MET A 210 -10.17 -7.76 -5.52
C MET A 210 -10.79 -7.36 -6.87
N ILE A 211 -12.06 -7.68 -7.11
CA ILE A 211 -12.72 -7.34 -8.38
C ILE A 211 -12.84 -5.83 -8.56
N ALA A 212 -13.30 -5.10 -7.55
CA ALA A 212 -13.44 -3.64 -7.61
C ALA A 212 -12.09 -2.96 -7.92
N GLU A 213 -11.04 -3.45 -7.30
CA GLU A 213 -9.67 -3.00 -7.49
C GLU A 213 -9.15 -3.28 -8.90
N LEU A 214 -9.43 -4.46 -9.44
CA LEU A 214 -9.09 -4.79 -10.82
C LEU A 214 -9.83 -3.89 -11.83
N LEU A 215 -11.06 -3.45 -11.53
CA LEU A 215 -11.75 -2.49 -12.40
C LEU A 215 -11.00 -1.14 -12.45
N PHE A 216 -10.50 -0.66 -11.30
CA PHE A 216 -9.65 0.53 -11.28
C PHE A 216 -8.31 0.30 -12.00
N GLU A 217 -7.72 -0.89 -11.88
CA GLU A 217 -6.49 -1.25 -12.60
C GLU A 217 -6.71 -1.24 -14.13
N VAL A 218 -7.87 -1.68 -14.63
CA VAL A 218 -8.21 -1.57 -16.06
C VAL A 218 -8.22 -0.10 -16.52
N VAL A 219 -8.77 0.79 -15.69
CA VAL A 219 -8.86 2.22 -16.00
C VAL A 219 -7.49 2.91 -15.94
N PHE A 220 -6.67 2.57 -14.93
CA PHE A 220 -5.47 3.35 -14.59
C PHE A 220 -4.13 2.69 -14.94
N SER A 221 -4.08 1.39 -15.25
CA SER A 221 -2.83 0.70 -15.63
C SER A 221 -2.13 1.35 -16.83
N PHE A 222 -2.89 1.89 -17.79
CA PHE A 222 -2.30 2.62 -18.92
C PHE A 222 -1.64 3.94 -18.50
N LEU A 223 -2.20 4.62 -17.49
CA LEU A 223 -1.58 5.81 -16.89
C LEU A 223 -0.26 5.42 -16.20
N GLY A 224 -0.27 4.35 -15.40
CA GLY A 224 0.94 3.81 -14.75
C GLY A 224 2.03 3.45 -15.77
N TYR A 225 1.65 2.82 -16.88
CA TYR A 225 2.56 2.53 -17.99
C TYR A 225 3.17 3.82 -18.59
N LYS A 226 2.35 4.84 -18.88
CA LYS A 226 2.84 6.13 -19.40
C LYS A 226 3.82 6.80 -18.44
N ILE A 227 3.53 6.77 -17.14
CA ILE A 227 4.42 7.29 -16.09
C ILE A 227 5.76 6.55 -16.12
N CYS A 228 5.74 5.21 -16.16
CA CYS A 228 6.95 4.40 -16.25
C CYS A 228 7.81 4.74 -17.49
N GLN A 229 7.19 4.90 -18.65
CA GLN A 229 7.90 5.25 -19.89
C GLN A 229 8.51 6.66 -19.79
N LYS A 230 7.77 7.62 -19.24
CA LYS A 230 8.26 8.98 -19.00
C LYS A 230 9.47 8.96 -18.06
N TRP A 231 9.37 8.27 -16.93
CA TRP A 231 10.46 8.12 -15.97
C TRP A 231 11.71 7.48 -16.57
N LYS A 232 11.52 6.48 -17.43
CA LYS A 232 12.63 5.85 -18.16
C LYS A 232 13.30 6.86 -19.10
N LYS A 233 12.52 7.62 -19.87
CA LYS A 233 13.03 8.67 -20.79
C LYS A 233 13.78 9.78 -20.06
N GLU A 234 13.26 10.20 -18.90
CA GLU A 234 13.83 11.27 -18.08
C GLU A 234 14.97 10.80 -17.16
N GLY A 235 15.27 9.50 -17.13
CA GLY A 235 16.32 8.96 -16.27
C GLY A 235 15.99 9.04 -14.77
N VAL A 236 14.70 9.07 -14.40
CA VAL A 236 14.26 9.14 -13.00
C VAL A 236 14.84 7.97 -12.22
N GLY A 237 15.60 8.26 -11.16
CA GLY A 237 16.24 7.25 -10.32
C GLY A 237 17.44 6.54 -10.93
N LYS A 238 18.06 7.12 -11.96
CA LYS A 238 19.28 6.57 -12.59
C LYS A 238 20.39 6.30 -11.56
N GLU A 239 20.65 7.22 -10.64
CA GLU A 239 21.69 7.05 -9.60
C GLU A 239 21.43 5.81 -8.72
N TYR A 240 20.18 5.60 -8.29
CA TYR A 240 19.78 4.39 -7.56
C TYR A 240 20.00 3.12 -8.40
N LEU A 241 19.62 3.14 -9.68
CA LEU A 241 19.73 1.98 -10.57
C LEU A 241 21.18 1.61 -10.85
N ASP A 242 22.02 2.61 -11.10
CA ASP A 242 23.46 2.45 -11.32
C ASP A 242 24.12 1.87 -10.05
N PHE A 243 23.79 2.41 -8.86
CA PHE A 243 24.27 1.88 -7.58
C PHE A 243 23.87 0.43 -7.34
N VAL A 244 22.61 0.06 -7.63
CA VAL A 244 22.12 -1.33 -7.48
C VAL A 244 22.80 -2.27 -8.46
N ALA A 245 23.06 -1.83 -9.69
CA ALA A 245 23.78 -2.62 -10.69
C ALA A 245 25.23 -2.88 -10.25
N SER A 246 25.96 -1.84 -9.87
CA SER A 246 27.34 -1.96 -9.36
C SER A 246 27.42 -2.83 -8.11
N SER A 247 26.47 -2.69 -7.18
CA SER A 247 26.43 -3.50 -5.96
C SER A 247 26.17 -4.99 -6.24
N LYS A 248 25.40 -5.32 -7.28
CA LYS A 248 25.20 -6.73 -7.69
C LYS A 248 26.45 -7.34 -8.27
N ILE A 249 27.18 -6.59 -9.10
CA ILE A 249 28.44 -7.03 -9.70
C ILE A 249 29.48 -7.30 -8.59
N ALA A 250 29.69 -6.34 -7.69
CA ALA A 250 30.63 -6.50 -6.58
C ALA A 250 30.31 -7.70 -5.68
N ASN A 251 29.03 -7.95 -5.39
CA ASN A 251 28.62 -9.12 -4.60
C ASN A 251 28.79 -10.46 -5.35
N ALA A 252 28.69 -10.46 -6.69
CA ALA A 252 28.90 -11.65 -7.50
C ALA A 252 30.39 -12.00 -7.60
N GLU A 253 31.27 -11.00 -7.71
CA GLU A 253 32.73 -11.17 -7.73
C GLU A 253 33.27 -11.71 -6.39
N ILE A 254 32.76 -11.21 -5.26
CA ILE A 254 33.12 -11.74 -3.92
C ILE A 254 32.71 -13.21 -3.80
N LYS A 255 31.51 -13.58 -4.25
CA LYS A 255 31.04 -14.99 -4.21
C LYS A 255 31.78 -15.92 -5.17
N ALA A 256 32.41 -15.40 -6.21
CA ALA A 256 33.20 -16.20 -7.15
C ALA A 256 34.65 -16.43 -6.68
N THR A 257 35.07 -15.72 -5.63
CA THR A 257 36.42 -15.81 -5.03
C THR A 257 36.44 -16.51 -3.67
N GLU A 258 35.26 -16.90 -3.16
CA GLU A 258 35.04 -17.80 -2.01
C GLU A 258 34.79 -19.23 -2.50
#